data_AF-A0A932RIC2-F1
#
_entry.id   AF-A0A932RIC2-F1
#
_cell.length_a   1.000
_cell.length_b   1.000
_cell.length_c   1.000
_cell.angle_alpha   90.00
_cell.angle_beta   90.00
_cell.angle_gamma   90.00
#
_symmetry.space_group_name_H-M   'P 1'
#
loop_
_entity.id
_entity.type
_entity.pdbx_description
1 polymer ?
#
loop_
_entity_poly.entity_id
_entity_poly.type
_entity_poly.pdbx_seq_one_letter_code
_entity_poly.pdbx_strand_id
1 'polypeptide(L)'
;MLWPVGFILKFIATILDAVLWIYFWVLIARVVISWIRTDTFHPLIRMVYQITEPVLAPVRRVIPPMGGLDLSVLIVSVFIYLVRSEMVPILFMWAQSFLR
;
A
#
# COMPACT_ATOMS: atom_id res chain seq x y z
N MET A 1 18.02 22.24 19.32
CA MET A 1 18.92 22.12 18.15
C MET A 1 18.62 20.88 17.28
N LEU A 2 17.56 20.10 17.55
CA LEU A 2 17.25 18.86 16.80
C LEU A 2 16.35 19.07 15.57
N TRP A 3 16.12 20.32 15.16
CA TRP A 3 15.29 20.67 14.02
C TRP A 3 15.64 19.94 12.72
N PRO A 4 16.92 19.64 12.37
CA PRO A 4 17.22 18.91 11.13
C PRO A 4 16.63 17.49 11.15
N VAL A 5 16.62 16.85 12.33
CA VAL A 5 16.05 15.52 12.52
C VAL A 5 14.54 15.55 12.27
N GLY A 6 13.85 16.58 12.75
CA GLY A 6 12.42 16.77 12.52
C GLY A 6 12.06 16.87 11.03
N PHE A 7 12.85 17.62 10.25
CA PHE A 7 12.61 17.72 8.79
C PHE A 7 12.84 16.39 8.06
N ILE A 8 13.92 15.68 8.41
CA ILE A 8 14.21 14.36 7.81
C ILE A 8 13.08 13.38 8.12
N LEU A 9 12.63 13.33 9.38
CA LEU A 9 11.55 12.43 9.79
C LEU A 9 10.23 12.79 9.09
N LYS A 10 9.91 14.09 8.98
CA LYS A 10 8.72 14.56 8.25
C LYS A 10 8.77 14.18 6.77
N PHE A 11 9.94 14.33 6.14
CA PHE A 11 10.14 13.96 4.74
C PHE A 11 9.94 12.46 4.51
N ILE A 12 10.53 11.62 5.36
CA ILE A 12 10.36 10.16 5.32
C ILE A 12 8.89 9.79 5.51
N ALA A 13 8.21 10.37 6.51
CA ALA A 13 6.79 10.12 6.76
C ALA A 13 5.91 10.49 5.55
N THR A 14 6.26 11.56 4.85
CA THR A 14 5.53 12.02 3.65
C THR A 14 5.72 11.07 2.46
N ILE A 15 6.94 10.60 2.22
CA ILE A 15 7.19 9.60 1.17
C ILE A 15 6.48 8.30 1.50
N LEU A 16 6.57 7.85 2.75
CA LEU A 16 5.90 6.63 3.18
C LEU A 16 4.38 6.73 2.98
N ASP A 17 3.77 7.84 3.37
CA ASP A 17 2.34 8.08 3.15
C ASP A 17 1.95 7.98 1.67
N ALA A 18 2.70 8.66 0.81
CA ALA A 18 2.46 8.67 -0.63
C ALA A 18 2.58 7.26 -1.22
N VAL A 19 3.62 6.51 -0.86
CA VAL A 19 3.84 5.14 -1.35
C VAL A 19 2.71 4.21 -0.89
N LEU A 20 2.34 4.24 0.39
CA LEU A 20 1.24 3.43 0.93
C LEU A 20 -0.08 3.77 0.22
N TRP A 21 -0.33 5.06 -0.02
CA TRP A 21 -1.56 5.50 -0.67
C TRP A 21 -1.63 5.11 -2.14
N ILE A 22 -0.54 5.31 -2.89
CA ILE A 22 -0.45 4.86 -4.28
C ILE A 22 -0.65 3.35 -4.35
N TYR A 23 0.06 2.59 -3.52
CA TYR A 23 -0.04 1.13 -3.52
C TYR A 23 -1.45 0.64 -3.16
N PHE A 24 -2.13 1.28 -2.21
CA PHE A 24 -3.53 1.01 -1.90
C PHE A 24 -4.41 1.14 -3.16
N TRP A 25 -4.26 2.22 -3.92
CA TRP A 25 -5.01 2.40 -5.17
C TRP A 25 -4.64 1.39 -6.25
N VAL A 26 -3.38 0.95 -6.33
CA VAL A 26 -2.97 -0.14 -7.23
C VAL A 26 -3.67 -1.45 -6.86
N LEU A 27 -3.84 -1.75 -5.57
CA LEU A 27 -4.60 -2.92 -5.12
C LEU A 27 -6.09 -2.81 -5.48
N ILE A 28 -6.70 -1.62 -5.31
CA ILE A 28 -8.08 -1.40 -5.75
C ILE A 28 -8.20 -1.59 -7.27
N ALA A 29 -7.26 -1.05 -8.06
CA ALA A 29 -7.22 -1.27 -9.50
C ALA A 29 -7.15 -2.77 -9.84
N ARG A 30 -6.38 -3.56 -9.08
CA ARG A 30 -6.30 -5.02 -9.24
C ARG A 30 -7.63 -5.73 -8.98
N VAL A 31 -8.39 -5.30 -7.97
CA VAL A 31 -9.76 -5.81 -7.75
C VAL A 31 -10.65 -5.47 -8.95
N VAL A 32 -10.65 -4.22 -9.40
CA VAL A 32 -11.47 -3.77 -10.53
C VAL A 32 -11.13 -4.57 -11.80
N ILE A 33 -9.84 -4.71 -12.13
CA ILE A 33 -9.36 -5.50 -13.27
C ILE A 33 -9.87 -6.95 -13.20
N SER A 34 -9.88 -7.55 -12.00
CA SER A 34 -10.37 -8.92 -11.82
C SER A 34 -11.86 -9.09 -12.10
N TRP A 35 -12.68 -8.05 -11.87
CA TRP A 35 -14.13 -8.10 -12.13
C TRP A 35 -14.50 -7.90 -13.59
N ILE A 36 -13.79 -7.01 -14.29
CA ILE A 36 -14.07 -6.70 -15.70
C ILE A 36 -13.58 -7.78 -16.67
N ARG A 37 -12.88 -8.82 -16.18
CA ARG A 37 -12.36 -9.95 -16.98
C ARG A 37 -11.65 -9.50 -18.26
N THR A 38 -10.84 -8.45 -18.16
CA THR A 38 -10.10 -7.89 -19.29
C THR A 38 -8.87 -8.72 -19.64
N ASP A 39 -8.48 -8.67 -20.91
CA ASP A 39 -7.28 -9.34 -21.41
C ASP A 39 -6.01 -8.83 -20.69
N THR A 40 -5.28 -9.76 -20.08
CA THR A 40 -4.03 -9.53 -19.36
C THR A 40 -2.89 -9.05 -20.27
N PHE A 41 -3.05 -9.05 -21.59
CA PHE A 41 -2.00 -8.59 -22.51
C PHE A 41 -1.77 -7.07 -22.52
N HIS A 42 -2.63 -6.26 -21.88
CA HIS A 42 -2.41 -4.82 -21.79
C HIS A 42 -1.21 -4.48 -20.87
N PRO A 43 -0.23 -3.65 -21.30
CA PRO A 43 0.97 -3.34 -20.52
C PRO A 43 0.68 -2.81 -19.10
N LEU A 44 -0.31 -1.92 -18.96
CA LEU A 44 -0.70 -1.37 -17.65
C LEU A 44 -1.26 -2.43 -16.70
N ILE A 45 -2.03 -3.39 -17.23
CA ILE A 45 -2.58 -4.49 -16.43
C ILE A 45 -1.42 -5.36 -15.92
N ARG A 46 -0.49 -5.75 -16.81
CA ARG A 46 0.71 -6.51 -16.40
C ARG A 46 1.51 -5.77 -15.33
N MET A 47 1.69 -4.47 -15.47
CA MET A 47 2.39 -3.65 -14.48
C MET A 47 1.70 -3.71 -13.12
N VAL A 48 0.37 -3.56 -13.06
CA VAL A 48 -0.40 -3.70 -11.81
C VAL A 48 -0.16 -5.07 -11.18
N TYR A 49 -0.25 -6.16 -11.95
CA TYR A 49 0.01 -7.51 -11.45
C TYR A 49 1.47 -7.66 -10.95
N GLN A 50 2.45 -7.18 -11.70
CA GLN A 50 3.87 -7.25 -11.33
C GLN A 50 4.19 -6.50 -10.03
N ILE A 51 3.58 -5.33 -9.83
CA ILE A 51 3.80 -4.53 -8.61
C ILE A 51 3.18 -5.19 -7.38
N THR A 52 2.03 -5.84 -7.56
CA THR A 52 1.24 -6.36 -6.43
C THR A 52 1.51 -7.83 -6.11
N GLU A 53 1.97 -8.64 -7.07
CA GLU A 53 2.26 -10.07 -6.85
C GLU A 53 3.30 -10.36 -5.76
N PRO A 54 4.42 -9.63 -5.63
CA PRO A 54 5.42 -9.93 -4.61
C PRO A 54 4.86 -9.90 -3.18
N VAL A 55 3.83 -9.08 -2.94
CA VAL A 55 3.15 -8.97 -1.64
C VAL A 55 1.98 -9.93 -1.53
N LEU A 56 1.20 -10.10 -2.61
CA LEU A 56 -0.01 -10.93 -2.60
C LEU A 56 0.31 -12.43 -2.65
N ALA A 57 1.34 -12.86 -3.39
CA ALA A 57 1.70 -14.27 -3.52
C ALA A 57 2.03 -14.94 -2.17
N PRO A 58 2.82 -14.33 -1.25
CA PRO A 58 2.99 -14.87 0.10
C PRO A 58 1.68 -14.91 0.90
N VAL A 59 0.83 -13.89 0.81
CA VAL A 59 -0.43 -13.81 1.55
C VAL A 59 -1.41 -14.89 1.09
N ARG A 60 -1.45 -15.18 -0.22
CA ARG A 60 -2.26 -16.26 -0.80
C ARG A 60 -1.88 -17.66 -0.32
N ARG A 61 -0.65 -17.84 0.18
CA ARG A 61 -0.25 -19.12 0.79
C ARG A 61 -0.95 -19.38 2.12
N VAL A 62 -1.34 -18.33 2.82
CA VAL A 62 -2.05 -18.41 4.10
C VAL A 62 -3.56 -18.40 3.86
N ILE A 63 -4.03 -17.53 2.96
CA ILE A 63 -5.46 -17.33 2.69
C ILE A 63 -5.68 -17.55 1.19
N PRO A 64 -5.99 -18.78 0.77
CA PRO A 64 -6.17 -19.09 -0.63
C PRO A 64 -7.40 -18.37 -1.21
N PRO A 65 -7.44 -18.14 -2.54
CA PRO A 65 -8.60 -17.56 -3.20
C PRO A 65 -9.88 -18.38 -2.94
N MET A 66 -10.98 -17.71 -2.64
CA MET A 66 -12.29 -18.35 -2.42
C MET A 66 -13.30 -17.79 -3.43
N GLY A 67 -14.05 -18.68 -4.09
CA GLY A 67 -15.12 -18.28 -5.01
C GLY A 67 -14.65 -17.49 -6.25
N GLY A 68 -13.39 -17.69 -6.67
CA GLY A 68 -12.79 -16.96 -7.81
C GLY A 68 -12.37 -15.52 -7.50
N LEU A 69 -12.48 -15.08 -6.24
CA LEU A 69 -11.99 -13.78 -5.77
C LEU A 69 -10.67 -13.93 -5.03
N ASP A 70 -9.76 -12.98 -5.28
CA ASP A 70 -8.48 -12.91 -4.61
C ASP A 70 -8.59 -12.18 -3.27
N LEU A 71 -8.96 -12.92 -2.22
CA LEU A 71 -9.11 -12.38 -0.86
C LEU A 71 -7.82 -11.75 -0.32
N SER A 72 -6.65 -12.17 -0.83
CA SER A 72 -5.38 -11.58 -0.42
C SER A 72 -5.32 -10.08 -0.71
N VAL A 73 -5.95 -9.60 -1.79
CA VAL A 73 -5.99 -8.17 -2.13
C VAL A 73 -6.72 -7.39 -1.06
N LEU A 74 -7.88 -7.87 -0.62
CA LEU A 74 -8.66 -7.22 0.44
C LEU A 74 -7.89 -7.14 1.74
N ILE A 75 -7.22 -8.23 2.12
CA ILE A 75 -6.47 -8.31 3.37
C ILE A 75 -5.26 -7.35 3.35
N VAL A 76 -4.51 -7.33 2.25
CA VAL A 76 -3.39 -6.40 2.11
C VAL A 76 -3.87 -4.96 2.05
N SER A 77 -4.98 -4.66 1.38
CA SER A 77 -5.57 -3.31 1.35
C SER A 77 -5.99 -2.83 2.74
N VAL A 78 -6.64 -3.69 3.54
CA VAL A 78 -7.01 -3.36 4.93
C VAL A 78 -5.76 -3.15 5.78
N PHE A 79 -4.77 -4.04 5.66
CA PHE A 79 -3.52 -3.89 6.40
C PHE A 79 -2.81 -2.58 6.07
N ILE A 80 -2.70 -2.22 4.79
CA ILE A 80 -2.10 -0.95 4.35
C ILE A 80 -2.89 0.25 4.87
N TYR A 81 -4.22 0.18 4.84
CA TYR A 81 -5.07 1.24 5.37
C TYR A 81 -4.78 1.46 6.87
N LEU A 82 -4.74 0.39 7.67
CA LEU A 82 -4.45 0.46 9.11
C LEU A 82 -3.03 0.97 9.38
N VAL A 83 -2.03 0.45 8.67
CA VAL A 83 -0.64 0.92 8.79
C VAL A 83 -0.55 2.41 8.46
N ARG A 84 -1.22 2.85 7.40
CA ARG A 84 -1.24 4.26 7.02
C ARG A 84 -1.99 5.11 8.05
N SER A 85 -3.16 4.70 8.52
CA SER A 85 -4.00 5.49 9.44
C SER A 85 -3.35 5.66 10.80
N GLU A 86 -2.62 4.65 11.28
CA GLU A 86 -2.01 4.70 12.61
C GLU A 86 -0.54 5.13 12.57
N MET A 87 0.29 4.50 11.72
CA MET A 87 1.74 4.70 11.79
C MET A 87 2.18 6.05 11.20
N VAL A 88 1.56 6.51 10.11
CA VAL A 88 1.98 7.77 9.46
C VAL A 88 1.71 8.99 10.35
N PRO A 89 0.53 9.18 10.97
CA PRO A 89 0.30 10.29 11.89
C PRO A 89 1.24 10.27 13.10
N ILE A 90 1.57 9.08 13.61
CA ILE A 90 2.57 8.94 14.68
C ILE A 90 3.92 9.49 14.20
N LEU A 91 4.41 9.08 13.03
CA LEU A 91 5.68 9.61 12.50
C LEU A 91 5.65 11.13 12.31
N PHE A 92 4.54 11.70 11.84
CA PHE A 92 4.38 13.15 11.73
C PHE A 92 4.36 13.85 13.09
N MET A 93 3.68 13.28 14.09
CA MET A 93 3.64 13.81 15.45
C MET A 93 5.06 13.85 16.05
N TRP A 94 5.83 12.78 15.88
CA TRP A 94 7.21 12.72 16.33
C TRP A 94 8.07 13.72 15.56
N ALA A 95 7.90 13.87 14.25
CA ALA A 95 8.62 14.88 13.49
C ALA A 95 8.37 16.30 14.02
N GLN A 96 7.13 16.61 14.41
CA GLN A 96 6.77 17.92 14.96
C GLN A 96 7.36 18.19 16.34
N SER A 97 7.58 17.16 17.18
CA SER A 97 8.16 17.36 18.51
C SER A 97 9.61 17.85 18.46
N PHE A 98 10.37 17.51 17.42
CA PHE A 98 11.75 17.98 17.19
C PHE A 98 11.83 19.37 16.52
N LEU A 99 10.72 19.85 15.96
CA LEU A 99 10.63 21.16 15.28
C LEU A 99 10.17 22.29 16.20
N ARG A 100 9.65 21.96 17.38
CA ARG A 100 9.34 22.91 18.46
C ARG A 100 10.62 23.25 19.23
#